data_AF-A0A1Y5SXV8-F1
#
_entry.id   AF-A0A1Y5SXV8-F1
#
_cell.length_a   1.000
_cell.length_b   1.000
_cell.length_c   1.000
_cell.angle_alpha   90.00
_cell.angle_beta   90.00
_cell.angle_gamma   90.00
#
_symmetry.space_group_name_H-M   'P 1'
#
loop_
_entity.id
_entity.type
_entity.pdbx_description
1 polymer ?
#
loop_
_entity_poly.entity_id
_entity_poly.type
_entity_poly.pdbx_seq_one_letter_code
_entity_poly.pdbx_strand_id
1 'polypeptide(L)'
;MSQRSFLGDMLTTLFERRRRGAGTADARSIEEMCRALLDTEGEVAGPSLAQAILDRYTGLDVEGRAAFFAFLNDGLEIDIDALEAAIATYRAEATPQAYRRIGACAEPPRQELLRRLNQPPGATHALVTMRRDLLAAVRKDPALARTDQDFRHLLRSWFNRGFLMMRQISWETPASLLEKIVAYEAVHAIHGWDDLRRRLYPQDRRCFAFFHPSMPTEPLIFVEVALTMTIPGSIQHLLSEERETRAAEDTKVAVFYSISNCQAGLKGVSFGNLLIKQVVSELRKELPGLEHFVTLSPIPGLCRWLESAPEHGDAEELRAGHCPPETLRRIATRYLLEAKDAAGLPLDPVARFHLGNGALIHAVHPEADVSPKGLQQSGGAMVNYEYDLSLIETNHERFVQSGEIAASPAVRAALQPATRKNRIQA
;
A
#
# COMPACT_ATOMS: atom_id res chain seq x y z
N MET A 1 -16.00 21.17 -23.94
CA MET A 1 -16.58 20.99 -22.59
C MET A 1 -17.29 19.65 -22.57
N SER A 2 -16.67 18.63 -21.96
CA SER A 2 -17.19 17.26 -21.97
C SER A 2 -18.23 17.08 -20.87
N GLN A 3 -19.39 16.49 -21.21
CA GLN A 3 -20.50 16.17 -20.30
C GLN A 3 -20.10 15.35 -19.05
N ARG A 4 -18.86 14.85 -18.96
CA ARG A 4 -18.35 14.06 -17.83
C ARG A 4 -17.91 14.86 -16.60
N SER A 5 -17.66 16.18 -16.68
CA SER A 5 -17.30 16.99 -15.49
C SER A 5 -18.51 17.53 -14.72
N PHE A 6 -19.64 17.72 -15.40
CA PHE A 6 -20.83 18.36 -14.82
C PHE A 6 -21.44 17.57 -13.65
N LEU A 7 -21.44 16.23 -13.72
CA LEU A 7 -21.93 15.37 -12.65
C LEU A 7 -21.02 15.41 -11.40
N GLY A 8 -19.71 15.50 -11.58
CA GLY A 8 -18.76 15.59 -10.46
C GLY A 8 -18.88 16.91 -9.70
N ASP A 9 -19.01 18.02 -10.43
CA ASP A 9 -19.11 19.36 -9.85
C ASP A 9 -20.47 19.59 -9.15
N MET A 10 -21.55 19.03 -9.70
CA MET A 10 -22.89 19.11 -9.12
C MET A 10 -23.03 18.24 -7.84
N LEU A 11 -22.35 17.09 -7.80
CA LEU A 11 -22.26 16.27 -6.59
C LEU A 11 -21.49 17.01 -5.49
N THR A 12 -20.37 17.65 -5.82
CA THR A 12 -19.54 18.38 -4.86
C THR A 12 -20.29 19.56 -4.22
N THR A 13 -21.04 20.33 -5.01
CA THR A 13 -21.86 21.45 -4.53
C THR A 13 -23.07 21.01 -3.69
N LEU A 14 -23.65 19.84 -3.96
CA LEU A 14 -24.69 19.25 -3.11
C LEU A 14 -24.13 18.73 -1.77
N PHE A 15 -22.89 18.23 -1.74
CA PHE A 15 -22.24 17.73 -0.53
C PHE A 15 -21.79 18.86 0.42
N GLU A 16 -21.26 19.97 -0.11
CA GLU A 16 -20.85 21.11 0.72
C GLU A 16 -22.03 21.78 1.43
N ARG A 17 -23.20 21.84 0.78
CA ARG A 17 -24.40 22.48 1.35
C ARG A 17 -25.01 21.70 2.52
N ARG A 18 -24.76 20.39 2.62
CA ARG A 18 -25.29 19.52 3.69
C ARG A 18 -24.40 19.46 4.93
N ARG A 19 -23.13 19.85 4.82
CA ARG A 19 -22.15 19.88 5.93
C ARG A 19 -22.43 20.97 6.98
N ARG A 20 -23.41 21.86 6.74
CA ARG A 20 -23.79 22.99 7.61
C ARG A 20 -25.05 22.76 8.44
N GLY A 21 -25.50 21.52 8.61
CA GLY A 21 -26.55 21.18 9.56
C GLY A 21 -25.94 20.72 10.88
N ALA A 22 -25.64 21.65 11.78
CA ALA A 22 -25.36 21.32 13.18
C ALA A 22 -26.64 20.73 13.78
N GLY A 23 -26.77 19.40 13.75
CA GLY A 23 -27.78 18.67 14.50
C GLY A 23 -27.54 18.89 15.99
N THR A 24 -28.64 19.08 16.73
CA THR A 24 -28.66 19.08 18.20
C THR A 24 -27.74 17.99 18.76
N ALA A 25 -26.83 18.35 19.66
CA ALA A 25 -25.90 17.41 20.25
C ALA A 25 -26.67 16.24 20.89
N ASP A 26 -26.51 15.04 20.32
CA ASP A 26 -27.05 13.81 20.89
C ASP A 26 -26.47 13.63 22.30
N ALA A 27 -27.30 13.50 23.33
CA ALA A 27 -26.82 13.40 24.71
C ALA A 27 -26.22 12.02 25.05
N ARG A 28 -26.48 11.02 24.20
CA ARG A 28 -26.03 9.64 24.38
C ARG A 28 -24.51 9.51 24.30
N SER A 29 -23.96 8.46 24.88
CA SER A 29 -22.57 8.06 24.68
C SER A 29 -22.35 7.57 23.23
N ILE A 30 -21.10 7.53 22.76
CA ILE A 30 -20.83 7.00 21.41
C ILE A 30 -21.22 5.53 21.28
N GLU A 31 -21.08 4.74 22.34
CA GLU A 31 -21.47 3.33 22.38
C GLU A 31 -22.99 3.14 22.30
N GLU A 32 -23.75 3.97 23.01
CA GLU A 32 -25.21 4.01 22.94
C GLU A 32 -25.70 4.38 21.53
N MET A 33 -25.06 5.38 20.90
CA MET A 33 -25.35 5.74 19.51
C MET A 33 -25.04 4.60 18.54
N CYS A 34 -23.93 3.87 18.72
CA CYS A 34 -23.61 2.69 17.91
C CYS A 34 -24.64 1.57 18.06
N ARG A 35 -25.12 1.29 19.28
CA ARG A 35 -26.18 0.30 19.51
C ARG A 35 -27.50 0.73 18.87
N ALA A 36 -27.86 2.01 19.01
CA ALA A 36 -29.03 2.57 18.33
C ALA A 36 -28.92 2.47 16.79
N LEU A 37 -27.72 2.68 16.23
CA LEU A 37 -27.48 2.53 14.81
C LEU A 37 -27.63 1.08 14.34
N LEU A 38 -27.37 0.08 15.19
CA LEU A 38 -27.56 -1.35 14.88
C LEU A 38 -29.03 -1.80 15.01
N ASP A 39 -29.82 -1.10 15.81
CA ASP A 39 -31.24 -1.37 16.03
C ASP A 39 -32.14 -0.70 14.97
N THR A 40 -33.45 -0.73 15.19
CA THR A 40 -34.51 -0.16 14.34
C THR A 40 -34.38 1.34 14.09
N GLU A 41 -33.81 2.12 15.02
CA GLU A 41 -33.51 3.54 14.80
C GLU A 41 -32.56 3.75 13.60
N GLY A 42 -31.63 2.82 13.39
CA GLY A 42 -30.73 2.81 12.24
C GLY A 42 -31.42 2.63 10.89
N GLU A 43 -32.63 2.06 10.85
CA GLU A 43 -33.40 1.90 9.61
C GLU A 43 -34.06 3.22 9.16
N VAL A 44 -34.41 4.09 10.12
CA VAL A 44 -35.16 5.33 9.86
C VAL A 44 -34.24 6.54 9.76
N ALA A 45 -33.22 6.63 10.62
CA ALA A 45 -32.31 7.77 10.74
C ALA A 45 -30.82 7.39 10.57
N GLY A 46 -30.54 6.24 9.94
CA GLY A 46 -29.21 5.65 9.80
C GLY A 46 -28.11 6.61 9.34
N PRO A 47 -28.25 7.30 8.18
CA PRO A 47 -27.18 8.17 7.68
C PRO A 47 -26.86 9.37 8.60
N SER A 48 -27.87 9.98 9.22
CA SER A 48 -27.64 11.10 10.15
C SER A 48 -26.99 10.63 11.45
N LEU A 49 -27.42 9.49 11.99
CA LEU A 49 -26.84 8.92 13.21
C LEU A 49 -25.40 8.45 12.96
N ALA A 50 -25.15 7.79 11.82
CA ALA A 50 -23.81 7.42 11.39
C ALA A 50 -22.87 8.63 11.29
N GLN A 51 -23.33 9.73 10.68
CA GLN A 51 -22.54 10.96 10.61
C GLN A 51 -22.23 11.50 12.01
N ALA A 52 -23.22 11.55 12.91
CA ALA A 52 -23.03 12.02 14.27
C ALA A 52 -22.04 11.15 15.08
N ILE A 53 -22.04 9.82 14.86
CA ILE A 53 -21.04 8.90 15.45
C ILE A 53 -19.64 9.20 14.94
N LEU A 54 -19.47 9.39 13.62
CA LEU A 54 -18.17 9.69 13.01
C LEU A 54 -17.62 11.05 13.48
N ASP A 55 -18.49 12.07 13.60
CA ASP A 55 -18.12 13.38 14.10
C ASP A 55 -17.70 13.30 15.59
N ARG A 56 -18.44 12.54 16.40
CA ARG A 56 -18.09 12.29 17.80
C ARG A 56 -16.76 11.57 17.93
N TYR A 57 -16.55 10.50 17.16
CA TYR A 57 -15.27 9.77 17.14
C TYR A 57 -14.09 10.69 16.84
N THR A 58 -14.25 11.61 15.88
CA THR A 58 -13.21 12.57 15.49
C THR A 58 -12.81 13.49 16.65
N GLY A 59 -13.78 13.83 17.52
CA GLY A 59 -13.57 14.64 18.72
C GLY A 59 -12.98 13.88 19.92
N LEU A 60 -12.86 12.55 19.86
CA LEU A 60 -12.28 11.76 20.96
C LEU A 60 -10.76 11.96 21.03
N ASP A 61 -10.27 12.02 22.27
CA ASP A 61 -8.85 11.96 22.60
C ASP A 61 -8.32 10.52 22.54
N VAL A 62 -7.07 10.31 22.95
CA VAL A 62 -6.40 9.01 22.86
C VAL A 62 -7.09 7.96 23.74
N GLU A 63 -7.54 8.33 24.93
CA GLU A 63 -8.20 7.43 25.87
C GLU A 63 -9.62 7.09 25.40
N GLY A 64 -10.37 8.08 24.94
CA GLY A 64 -11.70 7.89 24.36
C GLY A 64 -11.67 6.99 23.12
N ARG A 65 -10.67 7.14 22.24
CA ARG A 65 -10.49 6.23 21.09
C ARG A 65 -10.15 4.81 21.53
N ALA A 66 -9.32 4.64 22.55
CA ALA A 66 -8.99 3.32 23.09
C ALA A 66 -10.23 2.63 23.68
N ALA A 67 -11.04 3.36 24.46
CA ALA A 67 -12.30 2.88 25.00
C ALA A 67 -13.29 2.50 23.87
N PHE A 68 -13.38 3.31 22.82
CA PHE A 68 -14.20 3.02 21.66
C PHE A 68 -13.76 1.73 20.95
N PHE A 69 -12.45 1.51 20.77
CA PHE A 69 -11.95 0.28 20.17
C PHE A 69 -12.18 -0.95 21.05
N ALA A 70 -12.05 -0.82 22.37
CA ALA A 70 -12.42 -1.89 23.30
C ALA A 70 -13.91 -2.23 23.21
N PHE A 71 -14.78 -1.22 23.12
CA PHE A 71 -16.21 -1.42 22.89
C PHE A 71 -16.48 -2.15 21.56
N LEU A 72 -15.84 -1.77 20.46
CA LEU A 72 -15.99 -2.49 19.18
C LEU A 72 -15.51 -3.94 19.27
N ASN A 73 -14.43 -4.19 20.00
CA ASN A 73 -13.78 -5.49 20.11
C ASN A 73 -14.58 -6.46 21.00
N ASP A 74 -15.01 -5.98 22.17
CA ASP A 74 -15.59 -6.84 23.21
C ASP A 74 -17.11 -6.65 23.34
N GLY A 75 -17.61 -5.43 23.13
CA GLY A 75 -19.03 -5.09 23.25
C GLY A 75 -19.86 -5.45 22.02
N LEU A 76 -19.22 -5.71 20.87
CA LEU A 76 -19.84 -6.10 19.60
C LEU A 76 -19.23 -7.41 19.08
N GLU A 77 -19.09 -8.40 19.96
CA GLU A 77 -18.56 -9.73 19.67
C GLU A 77 -19.62 -10.73 19.22
N ILE A 78 -19.17 -11.81 18.59
CA ILE A 78 -19.98 -12.99 18.25
C ILE A 78 -20.67 -13.53 19.51
N ASP A 79 -21.98 -13.75 19.42
CA ASP A 79 -22.76 -14.49 20.41
C ASP A 79 -22.50 -15.99 20.24
N ILE A 80 -21.60 -16.53 21.07
CA ILE A 80 -21.16 -17.93 21.00
C ILE A 80 -22.31 -18.89 21.26
N ASP A 81 -23.19 -18.59 22.21
CA ASP A 81 -24.32 -19.45 22.54
C ASP A 81 -25.31 -19.53 21.36
N ALA A 82 -25.59 -18.38 20.72
CA ALA A 82 -26.43 -18.34 19.52
C ALA A 82 -25.78 -19.07 18.33
N LEU A 83 -24.46 -18.96 18.16
CA LEU A 83 -23.72 -19.66 17.12
C LEU A 83 -23.71 -21.18 17.33
N GLU A 84 -23.49 -21.65 18.56
CA GLU A 84 -23.53 -23.08 18.91
C GLU A 84 -24.93 -23.67 18.62
N ALA A 85 -25.99 -22.97 19.02
CA ALA A 85 -27.35 -23.37 18.71
C ALA A 85 -27.61 -23.45 17.19
N ALA A 86 -27.12 -22.47 16.41
CA ALA A 86 -27.25 -22.47 14.96
C ALA A 86 -26.48 -23.63 14.30
N ILE A 87 -25.28 -23.96 14.78
CA ILE A 87 -24.49 -25.10 14.32
C ILE A 87 -25.20 -26.42 14.63
N ALA A 88 -25.77 -26.56 15.83
CA ALA A 88 -26.54 -27.75 16.21
C ALA A 88 -27.75 -27.96 15.29
N THR A 89 -28.50 -26.89 14.97
CA THR A 89 -29.62 -26.94 14.01
C THR A 89 -29.14 -27.36 12.62
N TYR A 90 -28.06 -26.78 12.10
CA TYR A 90 -27.56 -27.13 10.77
C TYR A 90 -27.02 -28.56 10.68
N ARG A 91 -26.41 -29.06 11.76
CA ARG A 91 -25.95 -30.44 11.86
C ARG A 91 -27.11 -31.43 11.83
N ALA A 92 -28.23 -31.09 12.47
CA ALA A 92 -29.44 -31.90 12.44
C ALA A 92 -30.11 -31.85 11.05
N GLU A 93 -30.23 -30.65 10.47
CA GLU A 93 -30.90 -30.41 9.19
C GLU A 93 -30.17 -29.34 8.36
N ALA A 94 -29.48 -29.78 7.30
CA ALA A 94 -28.67 -28.92 6.43
C ALA A 94 -29.51 -28.10 5.43
N THR A 95 -30.53 -27.40 5.92
CA THR A 95 -31.43 -26.56 5.10
C THR A 95 -30.78 -25.21 4.75
N PRO A 96 -31.21 -24.54 3.66
CA PRO A 96 -30.76 -23.18 3.35
C PRO A 96 -31.05 -22.16 4.48
N GLN A 97 -32.12 -22.35 5.25
CA GLN A 97 -32.49 -21.53 6.40
C GLN A 97 -31.48 -21.71 7.54
N ALA A 98 -31.14 -22.95 7.87
CA ALA A 98 -30.15 -23.26 8.90
C ALA A 98 -28.75 -22.76 8.49
N TYR A 99 -28.37 -22.90 7.22
CA TYR A 99 -27.11 -22.33 6.69
C TYR A 99 -27.05 -20.81 6.84
N ARG A 100 -28.13 -20.09 6.46
CA ARG A 100 -28.20 -18.63 6.64
C ARG A 100 -28.07 -18.20 8.09
N ARG A 101 -28.64 -18.97 9.02
CA ARG A 101 -28.56 -18.69 10.45
C ARG A 101 -27.14 -18.81 10.98
N ILE A 102 -26.36 -19.80 10.53
CA ILE A 102 -24.92 -19.87 10.86
C ILE A 102 -24.22 -18.59 10.39
N GLY A 103 -24.42 -18.19 9.13
CA GLY A 103 -23.79 -16.98 8.58
C GLY A 103 -24.12 -15.73 9.40
N ALA A 104 -25.40 -15.56 9.78
CA ALA A 104 -25.84 -14.43 10.59
C ALA A 104 -25.26 -14.45 12.03
N CYS A 105 -25.14 -15.62 12.66
CA CYS A 105 -24.57 -15.73 14.01
C CYS A 105 -23.04 -15.67 14.03
N ALA A 106 -22.37 -16.06 12.94
CA ALA A 106 -20.91 -16.04 12.83
C ALA A 106 -20.34 -14.66 12.46
N GLU A 107 -21.17 -13.74 11.97
CA GLU A 107 -20.76 -12.37 11.70
C GLU A 107 -20.88 -11.52 12.97
N PRO A 108 -19.78 -10.90 13.44
CA PRO A 108 -19.85 -10.05 14.63
C PRO A 108 -20.62 -8.76 14.33
N PRO A 109 -21.43 -8.22 15.27
CA PRO A 109 -22.23 -7.00 15.07
C PRO A 109 -21.42 -5.78 14.59
N ARG A 110 -20.12 -5.73 14.89
CA ARG A 110 -19.23 -4.67 14.40
C ARG A 110 -19.11 -4.62 12.88
N GLN A 111 -19.26 -5.72 12.14
CA GLN A 111 -19.26 -5.66 10.67
C GLN A 111 -20.47 -4.91 10.12
N GLU A 112 -21.67 -5.21 10.64
CA GLU A 112 -22.90 -4.46 10.31
C GLU A 112 -22.75 -2.99 10.70
N LEU A 113 -22.21 -2.70 11.90
CA LEU A 113 -21.98 -1.33 12.34
C LEU A 113 -21.09 -0.57 11.35
N LEU A 114 -19.97 -1.15 10.92
CA LEU A 114 -19.07 -0.53 9.96
C LEU A 114 -19.74 -0.33 8.58
N ARG A 115 -20.59 -1.26 8.15
CA ARG A 115 -21.40 -1.10 6.93
C ARG A 115 -22.37 0.08 7.04
N ARG A 116 -23.06 0.23 8.18
CA ARG A 116 -23.97 1.38 8.44
C ARG A 116 -23.21 2.69 8.59
N LEU A 117 -22.06 2.69 9.26
CA LEU A 117 -21.19 3.85 9.38
C LEU A 117 -20.69 4.34 8.02
N ASN A 118 -20.58 3.47 7.01
CA ASN A 118 -20.13 3.82 5.67
C ASN A 118 -21.24 4.41 4.76
N GLN A 119 -22.46 4.64 5.27
CA GLN A 119 -23.57 5.21 4.49
C GLN A 119 -23.41 6.71 4.17
N PRO A 120 -22.93 7.58 5.08
CA PRO A 120 -22.82 9.00 4.82
C PRO A 120 -21.76 9.34 3.76
N PRO A 121 -21.89 10.48 3.05
CA PRO A 121 -20.86 10.96 2.14
C PRO A 121 -19.52 11.19 2.85
N GLY A 122 -18.42 10.68 2.28
CA GLY A 122 -17.08 10.81 2.87
C GLY A 122 -16.79 9.85 4.04
N ALA A 123 -17.75 9.03 4.44
CA ALA A 123 -17.56 8.08 5.54
C ALA A 123 -16.46 7.05 5.29
N THR A 124 -16.24 6.64 4.04
CA THR A 124 -15.16 5.70 3.71
C THR A 124 -13.78 6.24 4.12
N HIS A 125 -13.51 7.53 3.87
CA HIS A 125 -12.26 8.16 4.32
C HIS A 125 -12.19 8.24 5.85
N ALA A 126 -13.30 8.52 6.53
CA ALA A 126 -13.36 8.53 7.99
C ALA A 126 -13.07 7.13 8.57
N LEU A 127 -13.59 6.06 7.99
CA LEU A 127 -13.33 4.68 8.41
C LEU A 127 -11.88 4.24 8.13
N VAL A 128 -11.30 4.67 7.00
CA VAL A 128 -9.86 4.46 6.73
C VAL A 128 -9.01 5.19 7.78
N THR A 129 -9.39 6.40 8.16
CA THR A 129 -8.71 7.17 9.22
C THR A 129 -8.87 6.50 10.59
N MET A 130 -10.07 6.03 10.92
CA MET A 130 -10.35 5.26 12.14
C MET A 130 -9.51 3.98 12.19
N ARG A 131 -9.37 3.26 11.08
CA ARG A 131 -8.51 2.07 11.01
C ARG A 131 -7.03 2.40 11.19
N ARG A 132 -6.54 3.54 10.69
CA ARG A 132 -5.16 3.98 10.98
C ARG A 132 -4.94 4.09 12.49
N ASP A 133 -5.90 4.67 13.20
CA ASP A 133 -5.83 4.82 14.66
C ASP A 133 -5.90 3.45 15.36
N LEU A 134 -6.78 2.55 14.89
CA LEU A 134 -6.86 1.17 15.36
C LEU A 134 -5.52 0.42 15.19
N LEU A 135 -4.87 0.55 14.04
CA LEU A 135 -3.56 -0.07 13.78
C LEU A 135 -2.46 0.44 14.72
N ALA A 136 -2.58 1.66 15.25
CA ALA A 136 -1.70 2.16 16.29
C ALA A 136 -2.06 1.56 17.66
N ALA A 137 -3.35 1.42 17.96
CA ALA A 137 -3.84 0.80 19.19
C ALA A 137 -3.48 -0.70 19.28
N VAL A 138 -3.58 -1.45 18.18
CA VAL A 138 -3.22 -2.89 18.10
C VAL A 138 -1.77 -3.16 18.50
N ARG A 139 -0.85 -2.20 18.31
CA ARG A 139 0.55 -2.36 18.75
C ARG A 139 0.69 -2.35 20.27
N LYS A 140 -0.24 -1.71 20.97
CA LYS A 140 -0.28 -1.62 22.44
C LYS A 140 -1.13 -2.75 23.03
N ASP A 141 -2.24 -3.08 22.37
CA ASP A 141 -3.14 -4.17 22.74
C ASP A 141 -3.39 -5.09 21.54
N PRO A 142 -2.67 -6.22 21.45
CA PRO A 142 -2.84 -7.19 20.37
C PRO A 142 -4.25 -7.81 20.28
N ALA A 143 -5.06 -7.78 21.34
CA ALA A 143 -6.41 -8.34 21.33
C ALA A 143 -7.36 -7.60 20.36
N LEU A 144 -7.07 -6.33 20.08
CA LEU A 144 -7.80 -5.50 19.10
C LEU A 144 -7.63 -5.96 17.64
N ALA A 145 -6.73 -6.93 17.38
CA ALA A 145 -6.53 -7.49 16.05
C ALA A 145 -7.80 -8.16 15.48
N ARG A 146 -8.73 -8.62 16.35
CA ARG A 146 -10.05 -9.13 15.93
C ARG A 146 -10.84 -8.03 15.20
N THR A 147 -10.93 -6.84 15.77
CA THR A 147 -11.56 -5.69 15.12
C THR A 147 -10.85 -5.29 13.82
N ASP A 148 -9.50 -5.31 13.77
CA ASP A 148 -8.78 -5.00 12.51
C ASP A 148 -9.08 -6.00 11.40
N GLN A 149 -9.29 -7.28 11.75
CA GLN A 149 -9.64 -8.31 10.78
C GLN A 149 -10.96 -7.97 10.05
N ASP A 150 -11.96 -7.50 10.78
CA ASP A 150 -13.26 -7.12 10.21
C ASP A 150 -13.19 -5.84 9.38
N PHE A 151 -12.43 -4.86 9.86
CA PHE A 151 -12.07 -3.68 9.08
C PHE A 151 -11.40 -4.05 7.75
N ARG A 152 -10.41 -4.94 7.80
CA ARG A 152 -9.69 -5.42 6.61
C ARG A 152 -10.61 -6.19 5.67
N HIS A 153 -11.51 -7.01 6.21
CA HIS A 153 -12.50 -7.75 5.43
C HIS A 153 -13.38 -6.79 4.61
N LEU A 154 -13.98 -5.80 5.27
CA LEU A 154 -14.87 -4.83 4.64
C LEU A 154 -14.13 -3.91 3.67
N LEU A 155 -12.97 -3.37 4.05
CA LEU A 155 -12.18 -2.50 3.17
C LEU A 155 -11.70 -3.25 1.92
N ARG A 156 -11.37 -4.54 2.01
CA ARG A 156 -11.04 -5.35 0.83
C ARG A 156 -12.23 -5.46 -0.14
N SER A 157 -13.45 -5.53 0.38
CA SER A 157 -14.67 -5.56 -0.44
C SER A 157 -14.96 -4.18 -1.07
N TRP A 158 -14.81 -3.11 -0.29
CA TRP A 158 -15.11 -1.75 -0.74
C TRP A 158 -14.09 -1.20 -1.73
N PHE A 159 -12.80 -1.52 -1.57
CA PHE A 159 -11.72 -1.09 -2.47
C PHE A 159 -11.47 -2.13 -3.56
N ASN A 160 -12.50 -2.45 -4.31
CA ASN A 160 -12.37 -3.36 -5.44
C ASN A 160 -11.52 -2.71 -6.55
N ARG A 161 -10.52 -3.46 -7.04
CA ARG A 161 -9.63 -3.05 -8.14
C ARG A 161 -10.36 -2.52 -9.37
N GLY A 162 -11.56 -3.03 -9.67
CA GLY A 162 -12.32 -2.65 -10.86
C GLY A 162 -12.76 -1.19 -10.88
N PHE A 163 -12.73 -0.52 -9.72
CA PHE A 163 -13.09 0.89 -9.59
C PHE A 163 -11.89 1.82 -9.42
N LEU A 164 -10.66 1.29 -9.37
CA LEU A 164 -9.48 2.14 -9.27
C LEU A 164 -9.28 2.89 -10.57
N MET A 165 -9.24 4.22 -10.45
CA MET A 165 -9.05 5.14 -11.57
C MET A 165 -7.63 5.70 -11.50
N MET A 166 -6.82 5.37 -12.50
CA MET A 166 -5.50 5.97 -12.68
C MET A 166 -5.65 7.35 -13.32
N ARG A 167 -4.91 8.32 -12.80
CA ARG A 167 -4.79 9.68 -13.35
C ARG A 167 -3.32 10.07 -13.40
N GLN A 168 -2.92 10.76 -14.46
CA GLN A 168 -1.62 11.42 -14.50
C GLN A 168 -1.64 12.65 -13.58
N ILE A 169 -0.58 12.81 -12.81
CA ILE A 169 -0.33 13.96 -11.95
C ILE A 169 0.78 14.80 -12.61
N SER A 170 0.51 16.09 -12.74
CA SER A 170 1.39 17.07 -13.38
C SER A 170 1.37 18.39 -12.61
N TRP A 171 2.18 19.36 -13.04
CA TRP A 171 2.24 20.68 -12.40
C TRP A 171 0.93 21.48 -12.52
N GLU A 172 0.05 21.12 -13.47
CA GLU A 172 -1.28 21.69 -13.65
C GLU A 172 -2.32 21.10 -12.69
N THR A 173 -1.96 20.07 -11.93
CA THR A 173 -2.87 19.43 -10.96
C THR A 173 -3.18 20.40 -9.80
N PRO A 174 -4.42 20.42 -9.27
CA PRO A 174 -4.78 21.33 -8.18
C PRO A 174 -3.83 21.24 -6.99
N ALA A 175 -3.44 22.40 -6.45
CA ALA A 175 -2.47 22.50 -5.35
C ALA A 175 -2.86 21.65 -4.13
N SER A 176 -4.14 21.57 -3.80
CA SER A 176 -4.65 20.75 -2.69
C SER A 176 -4.39 19.25 -2.85
N LEU A 177 -4.27 18.75 -4.08
CA LEU A 177 -3.87 17.38 -4.36
C LEU A 177 -2.34 17.24 -4.36
N LEU A 178 -1.62 18.23 -4.87
CA LEU A 178 -0.16 18.26 -4.83
C LEU A 178 0.39 18.27 -3.39
N GLU A 179 -0.23 19.04 -2.49
CA GLU A 179 0.08 19.04 -1.06
C GLU A 179 -0.03 17.65 -0.43
N LYS A 180 -1.03 16.86 -0.86
CA LYS A 180 -1.19 15.47 -0.41
C LYS A 180 -0.08 14.57 -0.93
N ILE A 181 0.31 14.72 -2.20
CA ILE A 181 1.45 13.95 -2.75
C ILE A 181 2.73 14.23 -1.94
N VAL A 182 3.00 15.50 -1.63
CA VAL A 182 4.14 15.88 -0.76
C VAL A 182 4.02 15.24 0.62
N ALA A 183 2.84 15.29 1.24
CA ALA A 183 2.61 14.73 2.57
C ALA A 183 2.70 13.19 2.63
N TYR A 184 2.43 12.51 1.51
CA TYR A 184 2.36 11.05 1.44
C TYR A 184 3.61 10.38 0.87
N GLU A 185 4.61 11.15 0.42
CA GLU A 185 5.84 10.59 -0.12
C GLU A 185 6.65 9.84 0.95
N ALA A 186 6.70 8.52 0.81
CA ALA A 186 7.22 7.61 1.82
C ALA A 186 8.58 7.00 1.46
N VAL A 187 9.03 7.11 0.21
CA VAL A 187 10.28 6.53 -0.28
C VAL A 187 11.40 7.57 -0.23
N HIS A 188 11.22 8.71 -0.91
CA HIS A 188 12.19 9.80 -1.01
C HIS A 188 11.51 11.13 -0.69
N ALA A 189 11.66 11.58 0.57
CA ALA A 189 11.00 12.80 1.08
C ALA A 189 11.10 13.98 0.11
N ILE A 190 9.98 14.68 -0.09
CA ILE A 190 9.91 15.87 -0.94
C ILE A 190 10.11 17.10 -0.07
N HIS A 191 11.19 17.84 -0.31
CA HIS A 191 11.55 19.02 0.48
C HIS A 191 10.94 20.29 -0.14
N GLY A 192 9.62 20.45 0.02
CA GLY A 192 8.89 21.64 -0.43
C GLY A 192 8.53 21.66 -1.91
N TRP A 193 8.05 22.83 -2.37
CA TRP A 193 7.44 22.98 -3.70
C TRP A 193 8.44 22.91 -4.87
N ASP A 194 9.67 23.40 -4.68
CA ASP A 194 10.68 23.34 -5.74
C ASP A 194 11.12 21.91 -6.02
N ASP A 195 11.25 21.08 -4.98
CA ASP A 195 11.55 19.66 -5.15
C ASP A 195 10.40 18.93 -5.84
N LEU A 196 9.15 19.19 -5.43
CA LEU A 196 7.97 18.67 -6.14
C LEU A 196 7.97 19.06 -7.62
N ARG A 197 8.26 20.34 -7.91
CA ARG A 197 8.31 20.86 -9.27
C ARG A 197 9.32 20.10 -10.11
N ARG A 198 10.52 19.82 -9.61
CA ARG A 198 11.55 19.04 -10.34
C ARG A 198 11.13 17.59 -10.63
N ARG A 199 10.21 17.04 -9.85
CA ARG A 199 9.68 15.69 -10.05
C ARG A 199 8.45 15.63 -10.95
N LEU A 200 7.74 16.73 -11.16
CA LEU A 200 6.50 16.77 -11.94
C LEU A 200 6.57 17.59 -13.24
N TYR A 201 7.42 18.63 -13.28
CA TYR A 201 7.46 19.59 -14.38
C TYR A 201 8.33 19.16 -15.56
N PRO A 202 9.54 18.59 -15.38
CA PRO A 202 10.38 18.17 -16.51
C PRO A 202 9.70 17.11 -17.39
N GLN A 203 9.92 17.19 -18.70
CA GLN A 203 9.33 16.24 -19.66
C GLN A 203 9.85 14.82 -19.52
N ASP A 204 10.99 14.61 -18.86
CA ASP A 204 11.53 13.29 -18.52
C ASP A 204 11.05 12.78 -17.16
N ARG A 205 9.97 13.36 -16.62
CA ARG A 205 9.30 12.87 -15.42
C ARG A 205 7.83 12.61 -15.70
N ARG A 206 7.29 11.56 -15.08
CA ARG A 206 5.87 11.26 -15.06
C ARG A 206 5.47 10.91 -13.64
N CYS A 207 4.26 11.28 -13.25
CA CYS A 207 3.67 10.85 -12.00
C CYS A 207 2.25 10.38 -12.27
N PHE A 208 1.85 9.28 -11.64
CA PHE A 208 0.52 8.72 -11.74
C PHE A 208 -0.03 8.48 -10.35
N ALA A 209 -1.33 8.71 -10.16
CA ALA A 209 -2.00 8.38 -8.91
C ALA A 209 -3.30 7.60 -9.17
N PHE A 210 -3.58 6.67 -8.27
CA PHE A 210 -4.78 5.84 -8.27
C PHE A 210 -5.78 6.38 -7.25
N PHE A 211 -7.02 6.57 -7.72
CA PHE A 211 -8.14 7.07 -6.92
C PHE A 211 -9.25 6.03 -6.88
N HIS A 212 -10.06 6.08 -5.83
CA HIS A 212 -11.28 5.28 -5.73
C HIS A 212 -12.50 6.21 -5.71
N PRO A 213 -13.64 5.86 -6.33
CA PRO A 213 -14.83 6.71 -6.35
C PRO A 213 -15.33 7.12 -4.96
N SER A 214 -15.16 6.26 -3.96
CA SER A 214 -15.52 6.55 -2.56
C SER A 214 -14.56 7.52 -1.86
N MET A 215 -13.39 7.79 -2.45
CA MET A 215 -12.37 8.70 -1.94
C MET A 215 -11.76 9.51 -3.11
N PRO A 216 -12.56 10.32 -3.82
CA PRO A 216 -12.17 10.88 -5.13
C PRO A 216 -11.08 11.95 -5.05
N THR A 217 -10.91 12.57 -3.88
CA THR A 217 -9.90 13.60 -3.61
C THR A 217 -8.69 13.06 -2.87
N GLU A 218 -8.64 11.76 -2.58
CA GLU A 218 -7.52 11.11 -1.90
C GLU A 218 -6.78 10.19 -2.87
N PRO A 219 -5.50 10.47 -3.16
CA PRO A 219 -4.67 9.47 -3.82
C PRO A 219 -4.54 8.28 -2.86
N LEU A 220 -4.71 7.07 -3.38
CA LEU A 220 -4.51 5.84 -2.62
C LEU A 220 -3.10 5.31 -2.80
N ILE A 221 -2.64 5.36 -4.04
CA ILE A 221 -1.29 5.02 -4.46
C ILE A 221 -0.83 6.10 -5.42
N PHE A 222 0.40 6.54 -5.34
CA PHE A 222 1.03 7.24 -6.46
C PHE A 222 2.36 6.61 -6.82
N VAL A 223 2.77 6.87 -8.06
CA VAL A 223 3.89 6.26 -8.75
C VAL A 223 4.66 7.38 -9.44
N GLU A 224 5.91 7.58 -9.04
CA GLU A 224 6.82 8.52 -9.70
C GLU A 224 7.75 7.76 -10.66
N VAL A 225 7.88 8.29 -11.87
CA VAL A 225 8.63 7.69 -12.97
C VAL A 225 9.62 8.70 -13.53
N ALA A 226 10.86 8.26 -13.69
CA ALA A 226 11.91 8.99 -14.40
C ALA A 226 12.16 8.32 -15.75
N LEU A 227 12.18 9.12 -16.81
CA LEU A 227 12.50 8.67 -18.16
C LEU A 227 14.00 8.88 -18.39
N THR A 228 14.70 7.83 -18.82
CA THR A 228 16.17 7.81 -18.90
C THR A 228 16.65 7.05 -20.14
N MET A 229 17.93 7.20 -20.49
CA MET A 229 18.55 6.44 -21.58
C MET A 229 19.05 5.06 -21.16
N THR A 230 19.41 4.90 -19.89
CA THR A 230 19.99 3.68 -19.34
C THR A 230 19.37 3.37 -17.99
N ILE A 231 19.39 2.10 -17.60
CA ILE A 231 18.89 1.64 -16.30
C ILE A 231 19.78 2.24 -15.19
N PRO A 232 19.23 3.03 -14.26
CA PRO A 232 20.02 3.68 -13.21
C PRO A 232 20.29 2.71 -12.04
N GLY A 233 21.45 2.93 -11.41
CA GLY A 233 21.87 2.22 -10.19
C GLY A 233 21.99 3.09 -8.94
N SER A 234 21.68 4.40 -9.00
CA SER A 234 21.77 5.31 -7.86
C SER A 234 20.60 6.30 -7.83
N ILE A 235 19.95 6.43 -6.67
CA ILE A 235 18.85 7.39 -6.51
C ILE A 235 19.36 8.83 -6.43
N GLN A 236 20.53 9.06 -5.82
CA GLN A 236 21.13 10.39 -5.74
C GLN A 236 21.40 10.95 -7.14
N HIS A 237 21.89 10.13 -8.06
CA HIS A 237 22.08 10.54 -9.46
C HIS A 237 20.75 10.80 -10.17
N LEU A 238 19.73 9.97 -9.92
CA LEU A 238 18.41 10.11 -10.54
C LEU A 238 17.67 11.38 -10.10
N LEU A 239 17.87 11.81 -8.86
CA LEU A 239 17.24 12.98 -8.24
C LEU A 239 18.13 14.22 -8.21
N SER A 240 19.34 14.16 -8.77
CA SER A 240 20.29 15.29 -8.77
C SER A 240 19.70 16.54 -9.42
N GLU A 241 19.93 17.70 -8.81
CA GLU A 241 19.55 19.01 -9.38
C GLU A 241 20.38 19.37 -10.62
N GLU A 242 21.61 18.85 -10.71
CA GLU A 242 22.56 19.11 -11.81
C GLU A 242 22.33 18.20 -13.02
N ARG A 243 21.27 17.39 -13.01
CA ARG A 243 20.97 16.47 -14.12
C ARG A 243 20.54 17.23 -15.37
N GLU A 244 20.98 16.77 -16.53
CA GLU A 244 20.45 17.24 -17.81
C GLU A 244 19.04 16.70 -18.02
N THR A 245 18.08 17.60 -18.23
CA THR A 245 16.71 17.23 -18.63
C THR A 245 16.68 16.80 -20.08
N ARG A 246 15.97 15.72 -20.38
CA ARG A 246 15.82 15.20 -21.76
C ARG A 246 14.38 15.36 -22.25
N ALA A 247 14.23 15.39 -23.58
CA ALA A 247 12.92 15.20 -24.20
C ALA A 247 12.44 13.77 -23.90
N ALA A 248 11.13 13.61 -23.72
CA ALA A 248 10.56 12.31 -23.35
C ALA A 248 10.79 11.26 -24.46
N GLU A 249 10.76 11.71 -25.71
CA GLU A 249 10.91 10.91 -26.93
C GLU A 249 12.33 10.39 -27.11
N ASP A 250 13.31 11.08 -26.53
CA ASP A 250 14.73 10.72 -26.56
C ASP A 250 15.11 9.79 -25.40
N THR A 251 14.16 9.07 -24.81
CA THR A 251 14.40 8.15 -23.68
C THR A 251 14.03 6.72 -24.03
N LYS A 252 14.68 5.76 -23.37
CA LYS A 252 14.54 4.31 -23.63
C LYS A 252 14.07 3.51 -22.43
N VAL A 253 14.18 4.08 -21.23
CA VAL A 253 13.93 3.38 -19.98
C VAL A 253 12.98 4.21 -19.12
N ALA A 254 11.87 3.62 -18.72
CA ALA A 254 10.99 4.15 -17.68
C ALA A 254 11.39 3.55 -16.33
N VAL A 255 11.78 4.41 -15.39
CA VAL A 255 12.29 4.05 -14.07
C VAL A 255 11.27 4.42 -13.00
N PHE A 256 10.59 3.43 -12.43
CA PHE A 256 9.70 3.60 -11.27
C PHE A 256 10.56 3.74 -10.00
N TYR A 257 10.79 4.97 -9.54
CA TYR A 257 11.70 5.25 -8.42
C TYR A 257 10.97 5.56 -7.11
N SER A 258 9.67 5.86 -7.15
CA SER A 258 8.83 5.94 -5.95
C SER A 258 7.45 5.32 -6.21
N ILE A 259 7.00 4.48 -5.28
CA ILE A 259 5.63 3.93 -5.24
C ILE A 259 5.16 4.02 -3.80
N SER A 260 4.23 4.93 -3.54
CA SER A 260 3.81 5.28 -2.19
C SER A 260 2.34 4.90 -1.97
N ASN A 261 2.07 4.10 -0.93
CA ASN A 261 0.70 3.93 -0.42
C ASN A 261 0.40 5.10 0.53
N CYS A 262 -0.54 5.94 0.12
CA CYS A 262 -0.88 7.18 0.80
C CYS A 262 -1.68 6.98 2.08
N GLN A 263 -2.40 5.86 2.17
CA GLN A 263 -3.40 5.65 3.20
C GLN A 263 -2.94 4.56 4.16
N ALA A 264 -2.37 4.97 5.30
CA ALA A 264 -1.92 4.04 6.34
C ALA A 264 -3.05 3.11 6.84
N GLY A 265 -4.29 3.59 6.85
CA GLY A 265 -5.48 2.80 7.15
C GLY A 265 -5.79 1.72 6.11
N LEU A 266 -5.22 1.77 4.91
CA LEU A 266 -5.35 0.74 3.88
C LEU A 266 -4.17 -0.26 3.90
N LYS A 267 -3.32 -0.23 4.93
CA LYS A 267 -2.27 -1.23 5.10
C LYS A 267 -2.86 -2.65 5.08
N GLY A 268 -2.31 -3.51 4.23
CA GLY A 268 -2.74 -4.91 4.07
C GLY A 268 -4.02 -5.09 3.25
N VAL A 269 -4.62 -4.02 2.72
CA VAL A 269 -5.69 -4.08 1.72
C VAL A 269 -5.03 -4.10 0.35
N SER A 270 -5.27 -5.18 -0.41
CA SER A 270 -4.75 -5.29 -1.77
C SER A 270 -5.69 -4.55 -2.73
N PHE A 271 -5.10 -3.72 -3.58
CA PHE A 271 -5.77 -3.03 -4.68
C PHE A 271 -5.76 -3.85 -5.98
N GLY A 272 -5.50 -5.15 -5.85
CA GLY A 272 -5.18 -6.04 -6.97
C GLY A 272 -3.69 -6.03 -7.31
N ASN A 273 -3.29 -7.09 -8.00
CA ASN A 273 -1.99 -7.17 -8.66
C ASN A 273 -2.10 -6.55 -10.06
N LEU A 274 -0.96 -6.23 -10.68
CA LEU A 274 -0.84 -5.61 -12.01
C LEU A 274 -1.18 -4.11 -12.05
N LEU A 275 -1.04 -3.39 -10.93
CA LEU A 275 -1.16 -1.92 -10.90
C LEU A 275 -0.12 -1.28 -11.83
N ILE A 276 1.12 -1.77 -11.75
CA ILE A 276 2.23 -1.25 -12.56
C ILE A 276 2.04 -1.58 -14.04
N LYS A 277 1.37 -2.70 -14.37
CA LYS A 277 1.01 -3.01 -15.76
C LYS A 277 0.17 -1.90 -16.40
N GLN A 278 -0.74 -1.27 -15.64
CA GLN A 278 -1.54 -0.14 -16.15
C GLN A 278 -0.67 1.08 -16.47
N VAL A 279 0.26 1.42 -15.56
CA VAL A 279 1.19 2.54 -15.77
C VAL A 279 2.12 2.27 -16.95
N VAL A 280 2.69 1.07 -17.05
CA VAL A 280 3.52 0.63 -18.19
C VAL A 280 2.73 0.73 -19.50
N SER A 281 1.47 0.29 -19.50
CA SER A 281 0.62 0.31 -20.69
C SER A 281 0.32 1.74 -21.15
N GLU A 282 0.12 2.66 -20.21
CA GLU A 282 -0.10 4.08 -20.51
C GLU A 282 1.16 4.74 -21.04
N LEU A 283 2.30 4.55 -20.37
CA LEU A 283 3.60 5.06 -20.81
C LEU A 283 3.96 4.56 -22.21
N ARG A 284 3.67 3.31 -22.56
CA ARG A 284 3.95 2.76 -23.89
C ARG A 284 3.06 3.35 -24.98
N LYS A 285 1.79 3.67 -24.66
CA LYS A 285 0.90 4.35 -25.60
C LYS A 285 1.37 5.77 -25.87
N GLU A 286 1.79 6.46 -24.81
CA GLU A 286 2.30 7.83 -24.88
C GLU A 286 3.68 7.89 -25.58
N LEU A 287 4.58 6.99 -25.21
CA LEU A 287 5.98 6.95 -25.63
C LEU A 287 6.35 5.55 -26.17
N PRO A 288 6.02 5.24 -27.43
CA PRO A 288 6.32 3.95 -28.05
C PRO A 288 7.80 3.59 -28.14
N GLY A 289 8.70 4.58 -27.99
CA GLY A 289 10.14 4.41 -28.03
C GLY A 289 10.76 3.80 -26.76
N LEU A 290 9.99 3.66 -25.68
CA LEU A 290 10.42 3.02 -24.44
C LEU A 290 10.59 1.50 -24.63
N GLU A 291 11.76 1.00 -24.23
CA GLU A 291 12.16 -0.40 -24.39
C GLU A 291 12.16 -1.13 -23.05
N HIS A 292 12.58 -0.47 -21.97
CA HIS A 292 12.68 -1.07 -20.64
C HIS A 292 11.79 -0.37 -19.61
N PHE A 293 11.18 -1.18 -18.75
CA PHE A 293 10.34 -0.72 -17.64
C PHE A 293 10.91 -1.31 -16.36
N VAL A 294 11.67 -0.51 -15.62
CA VAL A 294 12.42 -0.96 -14.45
C VAL A 294 12.07 -0.12 -13.25
N THR A 295 12.28 -0.64 -12.05
CA THR A 295 12.18 0.13 -10.82
C THR A 295 13.57 0.50 -10.32
N LEU A 296 13.67 1.47 -9.42
CA LEU A 296 14.82 1.61 -8.53
C LEU A 296 14.26 1.59 -7.10
N SER A 297 14.17 0.40 -6.52
CA SER A 297 13.40 0.14 -5.32
C SER A 297 14.30 -0.03 -4.08
N PRO A 298 13.85 0.42 -2.89
CA PRO A 298 14.56 0.16 -1.63
C PRO A 298 14.44 -1.31 -1.23
N ILE A 299 15.33 -1.76 -0.32
CA ILE A 299 15.35 -3.11 0.24
C ILE A 299 15.10 -3.05 1.76
N PRO A 300 13.90 -2.66 2.22
CA PRO A 300 13.66 -2.42 3.64
C PRO A 300 13.76 -3.71 4.47
N GLY A 301 14.51 -3.63 5.57
CA GLY A 301 14.62 -4.72 6.54
C GLY A 301 15.79 -5.66 6.33
N LEU A 302 16.61 -5.44 5.29
CA LEU A 302 17.83 -6.21 5.05
C LEU A 302 18.78 -6.18 6.26
N CYS A 303 19.08 -4.99 6.79
CA CYS A 303 19.96 -4.86 7.96
C CYS A 303 19.39 -5.58 9.19
N ARG A 304 18.08 -5.46 9.43
CA ARG A 304 17.41 -6.16 10.54
C ARG A 304 17.44 -7.68 10.38
N TRP A 305 17.25 -8.17 9.16
CA TRP A 305 17.33 -9.60 8.86
C TRP A 305 18.71 -10.16 9.16
N LEU A 306 19.77 -9.44 8.74
CA LEU A 306 21.15 -9.80 9.07
C LEU A 306 21.41 -9.84 10.58
N GLU A 307 20.90 -8.89 11.34
CA GLU A 307 21.02 -8.87 12.80
C GLU A 307 20.43 -10.14 13.43
N SER A 308 19.31 -10.63 12.89
CA SER A 308 18.61 -11.83 13.36
C SER A 308 19.18 -13.16 12.84
N ALA A 309 20.11 -13.12 11.89
CA ALA A 309 20.65 -14.32 11.22
C ALA A 309 22.18 -14.31 11.16
N PRO A 310 22.88 -14.33 12.32
CA PRO A 310 24.33 -14.14 12.41
C PRO A 310 25.17 -15.29 11.80
N GLU A 311 24.57 -16.45 11.54
CA GLU A 311 25.26 -17.60 10.92
C GLU A 311 25.63 -17.38 9.45
N HIS A 312 25.11 -16.32 8.82
CA HIS A 312 25.57 -15.91 7.50
C HIS A 312 26.91 -15.19 7.67
N GLY A 313 28.03 -15.86 7.37
CA GLY A 313 29.39 -15.37 7.58
C GLY A 313 29.75 -14.00 6.97
N ASP A 314 28.85 -13.42 6.18
CA ASP A 314 28.95 -12.07 5.61
C ASP A 314 28.44 -10.96 6.56
N ALA A 315 27.82 -11.31 7.70
CA ALA A 315 27.19 -10.38 8.65
C ALA A 315 28.20 -9.57 9.49
N GLU A 316 29.42 -10.08 9.70
CA GLU A 316 30.47 -9.35 10.42
C GLU A 316 30.99 -8.16 9.61
N GLU A 317 31.12 -8.30 8.28
CA GLU A 317 31.63 -7.23 7.39
C GLU A 317 30.68 -6.03 7.35
N LEU A 318 29.36 -6.25 7.35
CA LEU A 318 28.39 -5.16 7.41
C LEU A 318 28.38 -4.46 8.78
N ARG A 319 28.59 -5.20 9.87
CA ARG A 319 28.66 -4.67 11.24
C ARG A 319 29.93 -3.84 11.49
N ALA A 320 31.02 -4.15 10.81
CA ALA A 320 32.30 -3.43 10.92
C ALA A 320 32.32 -2.07 10.20
N GLY A 321 31.22 -1.65 9.57
CA GLY A 321 31.09 -0.37 8.86
C GLY A 321 31.83 -0.30 7.52
N HIS A 322 32.46 -1.40 7.09
CA HIS A 322 33.15 -1.53 5.82
C HIS A 322 32.70 -2.82 5.14
N CYS A 323 31.51 -2.79 4.53
CA CYS A 323 31.06 -3.88 3.68
C CYS A 323 31.50 -3.59 2.24
N PRO A 324 32.39 -4.41 1.64
CA PRO A 324 32.72 -4.25 0.23
C PRO A 324 31.45 -4.29 -0.64
N PRO A 325 31.34 -3.46 -1.71
CA PRO A 325 30.16 -3.41 -2.56
C PRO A 325 29.69 -4.78 -3.08
N GLU A 326 30.63 -5.67 -3.41
CA GLU A 326 30.31 -7.02 -3.86
C GLU A 326 29.83 -7.95 -2.74
N THR A 327 30.31 -7.78 -1.51
CA THR A 327 29.75 -8.50 -0.35
C THR A 327 28.32 -8.00 -0.08
N LEU A 328 28.09 -6.68 -0.09
CA LEU A 328 26.76 -6.12 0.09
C LEU A 328 25.79 -6.60 -1.00
N ARG A 329 26.24 -6.64 -2.26
CA ARG A 329 25.46 -7.18 -3.37
C ARG A 329 25.06 -8.63 -3.11
N ARG A 330 26.00 -9.50 -2.74
CA ARG A 330 25.74 -10.92 -2.41
C ARG A 330 24.73 -11.07 -1.27
N ILE A 331 24.92 -10.32 -0.18
CA ILE A 331 24.03 -10.32 0.98
C ILE A 331 22.61 -9.91 0.57
N ALA A 332 22.46 -8.78 -0.13
CA ALA A 332 21.18 -8.26 -0.55
C ALA A 332 20.49 -9.22 -1.53
N THR A 333 21.22 -9.82 -2.47
CA THR A 333 20.71 -10.86 -3.36
C THR A 333 20.21 -12.07 -2.57
N ARG A 334 20.96 -12.53 -1.56
CA ARG A 334 20.55 -13.66 -0.71
C ARG A 334 19.26 -13.36 0.03
N TYR A 335 19.16 -12.18 0.65
CA TYR A 335 17.94 -11.75 1.33
C TYR A 335 16.73 -11.75 0.39
N LEU A 336 16.87 -11.19 -0.81
CA LEU A 336 15.79 -11.11 -1.78
C LEU A 336 15.33 -12.48 -2.30
N LEU A 337 16.27 -13.41 -2.51
CA LEU A 337 15.98 -14.73 -3.10
C LEU A 337 15.65 -15.81 -2.07
N GLU A 338 16.28 -15.81 -0.91
CA GLU A 338 16.26 -16.93 0.05
C GLU A 338 15.50 -16.60 1.33
N ALA A 339 15.48 -15.35 1.81
CA ALA A 339 14.75 -15.02 3.04
C ALA A 339 13.24 -15.11 2.81
N LYS A 340 12.55 -15.85 3.69
CA LYS A 340 11.11 -16.08 3.63
C LYS A 340 10.43 -15.79 4.98
N ASP A 341 9.17 -15.36 4.93
CA ASP A 341 8.32 -15.27 6.11
C ASP A 341 7.70 -16.63 6.49
N ALA A 342 6.92 -16.66 7.56
CA ALA A 342 6.26 -17.88 8.04
C ALA A 342 5.27 -18.50 7.03
N ALA A 343 4.82 -17.73 6.04
CA ALA A 343 3.94 -18.19 4.97
C ALA A 343 4.72 -18.65 3.73
N GLY A 344 6.06 -18.66 3.77
CA GLY A 344 6.91 -19.06 2.64
C GLY A 344 7.01 -18.00 1.54
N LEU A 345 6.63 -16.74 1.81
CA LEU A 345 6.76 -15.63 0.86
C LEU A 345 8.06 -14.84 1.10
N PRO A 346 8.60 -14.12 0.10
CA PRO A 346 9.79 -13.27 0.29
C PRO A 346 9.65 -12.37 1.53
N LEU A 347 10.68 -12.35 2.38
CA LEU A 347 10.62 -11.58 3.63
C LEU A 347 10.50 -10.07 3.36
N ASP A 348 11.18 -9.60 2.31
CA ASP A 348 11.12 -8.22 1.86
C ASP A 348 9.73 -7.84 1.33
N PRO A 349 9.06 -6.83 1.92
CA PRO A 349 7.72 -6.42 1.48
C PRO A 349 7.71 -5.77 0.09
N VAL A 350 8.81 -5.15 -0.34
CA VAL A 350 8.91 -4.48 -1.65
C VAL A 350 9.11 -5.54 -2.75
N ALA A 351 9.89 -6.59 -2.49
CA ALA A 351 10.01 -7.77 -3.33
C ALA A 351 8.66 -8.45 -3.52
N ARG A 352 7.92 -8.72 -2.44
CA ARG A 352 6.56 -9.29 -2.54
C ARG A 352 5.63 -8.44 -3.40
N PHE A 353 5.72 -7.12 -3.27
CA PHE A 353 4.93 -6.21 -4.08
C PHE A 353 5.29 -6.31 -5.57
N HIS A 354 6.56 -6.18 -5.94
CA HIS A 354 6.97 -6.18 -7.35
C HIS A 354 6.83 -7.55 -8.03
N LEU A 355 7.24 -8.63 -7.36
CA LEU A 355 7.05 -10.00 -7.82
C LEU A 355 5.55 -10.34 -7.93
N GLY A 356 4.75 -9.90 -6.96
CA GLY A 356 3.29 -9.99 -7.01
C GLY A 356 2.68 -9.20 -8.18
N ASN A 357 3.35 -8.18 -8.69
CA ASN A 357 2.96 -7.44 -9.89
C ASN A 357 3.59 -7.99 -11.18
N GLY A 358 4.26 -9.15 -11.14
CA GLY A 358 4.82 -9.83 -12.31
C GLY A 358 6.21 -9.38 -12.75
N ALA A 359 6.91 -8.58 -11.93
CA ALA A 359 8.28 -8.21 -12.21
C ALA A 359 9.25 -9.37 -11.95
N LEU A 360 10.48 -9.25 -12.47
CA LEU A 360 11.61 -10.09 -12.09
C LEU A 360 12.68 -9.25 -11.38
N ILE A 361 13.50 -9.87 -10.54
CA ILE A 361 14.68 -9.22 -9.93
C ILE A 361 15.75 -9.07 -11.01
N HIS A 362 16.01 -7.84 -11.45
CA HIS A 362 16.88 -7.56 -12.59
C HIS A 362 18.34 -7.36 -12.18
N ALA A 363 18.59 -6.44 -11.24
CA ALA A 363 19.92 -6.09 -10.76
C ALA A 363 19.87 -5.58 -9.31
N VAL A 364 20.90 -5.87 -8.53
CA VAL A 364 21.09 -5.35 -7.16
C VAL A 364 22.26 -4.37 -7.19
N HIS A 365 22.06 -3.17 -6.67
CA HIS A 365 23.03 -2.08 -6.69
C HIS A 365 23.53 -1.76 -5.28
N PRO A 366 24.79 -2.06 -4.96
CA PRO A 366 25.40 -1.52 -3.75
C PRO A 366 25.58 0.00 -3.88
N GLU A 367 25.59 0.72 -2.75
CA GLU A 367 25.83 2.18 -2.71
C GLU A 367 24.82 3.01 -3.54
N ALA A 368 23.63 2.46 -3.75
CA ALA A 368 22.57 3.05 -4.56
C ALA A 368 21.76 4.12 -3.83
N ASP A 369 21.61 4.00 -2.51
CA ASP A 369 21.00 5.01 -1.64
C ASP A 369 21.89 5.28 -0.42
N VAL A 370 22.76 6.29 -0.54
CA VAL A 370 23.66 6.71 0.55
C VAL A 370 23.01 7.65 1.56
N SER A 371 21.68 7.84 1.49
CA SER A 371 20.96 8.60 2.52
C SER A 371 21.01 7.88 3.88
N PRO A 372 20.86 8.60 5.01
CA PRO A 372 20.79 7.97 6.33
C PRO A 372 19.73 6.85 6.42
N LYS A 373 18.61 7.03 5.71
CA LYS A 373 17.53 6.04 5.63
C LYS A 373 17.96 4.80 4.83
N GLY A 374 18.56 4.98 3.65
CA GLY A 374 19.06 3.87 2.83
C GLY A 374 20.13 3.04 3.54
N LEU A 375 21.06 3.71 4.21
CA LEU A 375 22.08 3.07 5.04
C LEU A 375 21.46 2.27 6.20
N GLN A 376 20.49 2.83 6.91
CA GLN A 376 19.79 2.14 8.00
C GLN A 376 18.99 0.92 7.51
N GLN A 377 18.35 1.02 6.35
CA GLN A 377 17.45 -0.04 5.85
C GLN A 377 18.19 -1.22 5.24
N SER A 378 19.23 -0.94 4.45
CA SER A 378 19.88 -1.94 3.58
C SER A 378 21.38 -1.73 3.39
N GLY A 379 22.05 -0.91 4.22
CA GLY A 379 23.45 -0.56 4.00
C GLY A 379 23.67 0.22 2.70
N GLY A 380 22.62 0.87 2.19
CA GLY A 380 22.61 1.61 0.94
C GLY A 380 22.36 0.78 -0.32
N ALA A 381 22.05 -0.51 -0.19
CA ALA A 381 21.67 -1.34 -1.33
C ALA A 381 20.25 -1.02 -1.84
N MET A 382 20.09 -0.92 -3.16
CA MET A 382 18.80 -0.88 -3.86
C MET A 382 18.73 -1.99 -4.91
N VAL A 383 17.55 -2.18 -5.50
CA VAL A 383 17.30 -3.22 -6.49
C VAL A 383 16.46 -2.67 -7.65
N ASN A 384 16.80 -3.06 -8.88
CA ASN A 384 15.87 -2.93 -9.99
C ASN A 384 15.01 -4.18 -10.11
N TYR A 385 13.70 -3.99 -10.15
CA TYR A 385 12.76 -4.97 -10.68
C TYR A 385 12.43 -4.60 -12.13
N GLU A 386 12.47 -5.56 -13.04
CA GLU A 386 12.10 -5.33 -14.45
C GLU A 386 10.71 -5.90 -14.76
N TYR A 387 9.90 -5.08 -15.42
CA TYR A 387 8.58 -5.43 -15.94
C TYR A 387 8.68 -5.78 -17.42
N ASP A 388 9.15 -6.99 -17.72
CA ASP A 388 9.10 -7.53 -19.07
C ASP A 388 7.65 -7.83 -19.46
N LEU A 389 7.12 -7.01 -20.35
CA LEU A 389 5.75 -7.06 -20.88
C LEU A 389 5.31 -8.46 -21.34
N SER A 390 6.23 -9.25 -21.89
CA SER A 390 5.94 -10.59 -22.38
C SER A 390 5.83 -11.63 -21.26
N LEU A 391 6.39 -11.33 -20.08
CA LEU A 391 6.48 -12.24 -18.94
C LEU A 391 5.66 -11.79 -17.72
N ILE A 392 5.10 -10.56 -17.69
CA ILE A 392 4.36 -10.04 -16.52
C ILE A 392 3.32 -11.04 -16.00
N GLU A 393 2.45 -11.55 -16.88
CA GLU A 393 1.36 -12.45 -16.48
C GLU A 393 1.89 -13.80 -16.01
N THR A 394 2.84 -14.39 -16.74
CA THR A 394 3.45 -15.67 -16.38
C THR A 394 4.22 -15.58 -15.05
N ASN A 395 5.02 -14.54 -14.85
CA ASN A 395 5.75 -14.31 -13.60
C ASN A 395 4.78 -14.11 -12.44
N HIS A 396 3.72 -13.33 -12.66
CA HIS A 396 2.67 -13.12 -11.68
C HIS A 396 2.01 -14.44 -11.25
N GLU A 397 1.60 -15.26 -12.21
CA GLU A 397 0.97 -16.55 -11.95
C GLU A 397 1.89 -17.49 -11.17
N ARG A 398 3.14 -17.64 -11.59
CA ARG A 398 4.12 -18.47 -10.88
C ARG A 398 4.34 -17.99 -9.45
N PHE A 399 4.52 -16.69 -9.25
CA PHE A 399 4.73 -16.14 -7.91
C PHE A 399 3.50 -16.35 -7.01
N VAL A 400 2.29 -16.12 -7.51
CA VAL A 400 1.06 -16.28 -6.72
C VAL A 400 0.75 -17.75 -6.41
N GLN A 401 1.04 -18.67 -7.35
CA GLN A 401 0.71 -20.09 -7.20
C GLN A 401 1.74 -20.86 -6.37
N SER A 402 3.03 -20.64 -6.60
CA SER A 402 4.11 -21.45 -6.02
C SER A 402 5.14 -20.65 -5.22
N GLY A 403 5.03 -19.32 -5.16
CA GLY A 403 6.04 -18.47 -4.55
C GLY A 403 7.34 -18.40 -5.35
N GLU A 404 7.36 -18.86 -6.60
CA GLU A 404 8.55 -18.85 -7.45
C GLU A 404 9.03 -17.43 -7.73
N ILE A 405 10.31 -17.18 -7.46
CA ILE A 405 10.93 -15.86 -7.66
C ILE A 405 11.60 -15.82 -9.04
N ALA A 406 11.07 -14.97 -9.92
CA ALA A 406 11.70 -14.60 -11.19
C ALA A 406 12.90 -13.68 -10.94
N ALA A 407 14.06 -14.03 -11.48
CA ALA A 407 15.30 -13.27 -11.33
C ALA A 407 16.22 -13.48 -12.54
N SER A 408 16.98 -12.45 -12.90
CA SER A 408 17.91 -12.47 -14.02
C SER A 408 19.05 -13.49 -13.79
N PRO A 409 19.68 -14.03 -14.86
CA PRO A 409 20.83 -14.92 -14.72
C PRO A 409 21.98 -14.29 -13.94
N ALA A 410 22.22 -12.99 -14.12
CA ALA A 410 23.26 -12.25 -13.40
C ALA A 410 23.00 -12.22 -11.88
N VAL A 411 21.74 -11.99 -11.46
CA VAL A 411 21.35 -12.01 -10.04
C VAL A 411 21.52 -13.41 -9.46
N ARG A 412 21.16 -14.47 -10.19
CA ARG A 412 21.37 -15.85 -9.73
C ARG A 412 22.85 -16.21 -9.64
N ALA A 413 23.68 -15.72 -10.55
CA ALA A 413 25.12 -15.95 -10.56
C ALA A 413 25.82 -15.29 -9.36
N ALA A 414 25.30 -14.17 -8.83
CA ALA A 414 25.86 -13.48 -7.66
C ALA A 414 25.84 -14.32 -6.37
N LEU A 415 25.05 -15.40 -6.32
CA LEU A 415 25.03 -16.36 -5.20
C LEU A 415 26.01 -17.52 -5.38
N GLN A 416 26.60 -17.69 -6.56
CA GLN A 416 27.59 -18.74 -6.78
C GLN A 416 28.92 -18.34 -6.11
N PRO A 417 29.59 -19.26 -5.40
CA PRO A 417 30.91 -18.98 -4.86
C PRO A 417 31.86 -18.63 -6.00
N ALA A 418 32.61 -17.53 -5.85
CA ALA A 418 33.63 -17.16 -6.82
C ALA A 418 34.55 -18.37 -7.05
N THR A 419 34.52 -18.92 -8.26
CA THR A 419 35.41 -20.02 -8.61
C THR A 419 36.83 -19.48 -8.44
N ARG A 420 37.62 -20.12 -7.57
CA ARG A 420 39.07 -19.91 -7.43
C ARG A 420 39.76 -20.21 -8.76
N LYS A 421 39.66 -19.31 -9.73
CA LYS A 421 40.40 -19.34 -10.99
C LYS A 421 40.80 -17.91 -11.32
N ASN A 422 41.78 -17.40 -10.57
CA ASN A 422 42.76 -16.35 -10.97
C ASN A 422 43.58 -15.87 -9.74
N ARG A 423 44.08 -16.82 -8.93
CA ARG A 423 45.15 -16.54 -7.95
C ARG A 423 46.42 -17.33 -8.26
N ILE A 424 46.64 -17.59 -9.56
CA ILE A 424 47.92 -18.04 -10.10
C ILE A 424 48.17 -17.22 -11.35
N GLN A 425 48.72 -16.02 -11.15
CA GLN A 425 49.84 -15.54 -11.93
C GLN A 425 50.59 -14.57 -11.01
N ALA A 426 51.71 -15.10 -10.52
CA ALA A 426 52.76 -14.37 -9.82
C ALA A 426 53.52 -13.48 -10.79
#